data_AF-A0A9E4PK37-F1
#
_entry.id   AF-A0A9E4PK37-F1
#
_cell.length_a   1.000
_cell.length_b   1.000
_cell.length_c   1.000
_cell.angle_alpha   90.00
_cell.angle_beta   90.00
_cell.angle_gamma   90.00
#
_symmetry.space_group_name_H-M   'P 1'
#
loop_
_entity.id
_entity.type
_entity.pdbx_description
1 polymer ?
#
loop_
_entity_poly.entity_id
_entity_poly.type
_entity_poly.pdbx_seq_one_letter_code
_entity_poly.pdbx_strand_id
1 'polypeptide(L)'
;MPLDAIIVKGAREHNLKDIDLEIPRDKLVVITGLSGSGKSSLAFDTIYAEGQRRYVESLSAYARQFLGQMEKPDVDYIEGLSPAISIDQKGASR
;
A
#
# COMPACT_ATOMS: atom_id res chain seq x y z
N MET A 1 -1.96 -19.51 -11.44
CA MET A 1 -0.90 -19.60 -10.41
C MET A 1 -0.96 -18.30 -9.62
N PRO A 2 -0.69 -18.28 -8.30
CA PRO A 2 -0.53 -17.01 -7.60
C PRO A 2 0.57 -16.20 -8.30
N LEU A 3 0.39 -14.89 -8.42
CA LEU A 3 1.45 -14.01 -8.95
C LEU A 3 2.64 -14.08 -8.00
N ASP A 4 3.85 -14.20 -8.54
CA ASP A 4 5.08 -14.31 -7.75
C ASP A 4 5.62 -12.94 -7.29
N ALA A 5 4.97 -11.84 -7.72
CA ALA A 5 5.36 -10.47 -7.41
C ALA A 5 4.12 -9.56 -7.19
N ILE A 6 4.33 -8.48 -6.44
CA ILE A 6 3.48 -7.29 -6.40
C ILE A 6 4.03 -6.34 -7.45
N ILE A 7 3.20 -5.97 -8.41
CA ILE A 7 3.59 -5.07 -9.51
C ILE A 7 2.97 -3.71 -9.21
N VAL A 8 3.79 -2.66 -9.13
CA VAL A 8 3.35 -1.28 -8.92
C VAL A 8 3.72 -0.48 -10.17
N LYS A 9 2.75 0.22 -10.74
CA LYS A 9 2.91 1.04 -11.95
C LYS A 9 2.45 2.48 -11.70
N GLY A 10 3.32 3.42 -12.05
CA GLY A 10 3.04 4.85 -11.98
C GLY A 10 2.71 5.35 -10.57
N ALA A 11 3.50 4.97 -9.56
CA ALA A 11 3.28 5.48 -8.20
C ALA A 11 3.78 6.93 -8.08
N ARG A 12 2.89 7.82 -7.63
CA ARG A 12 3.10 9.29 -7.56
C ARG A 12 2.76 9.90 -6.20
N GLU A 13 2.46 9.06 -5.21
CA GLU A 13 2.14 9.52 -3.86
C GLU A 13 3.26 10.41 -3.29
N HIS A 14 2.87 11.58 -2.78
CA HIS A 14 3.77 12.61 -2.28
C HIS A 14 4.89 13.05 -3.25
N ASN A 15 6.11 12.56 -3.06
CA ASN A 15 7.28 12.92 -3.86
C ASN A 15 7.78 11.77 -4.75
N LEU A 16 6.99 10.69 -4.87
CA LEU A 16 7.26 9.64 -5.84
C LEU A 16 7.12 10.21 -7.25
N LYS A 17 8.05 9.84 -8.13
CA LYS A 17 8.19 10.41 -9.47
C LYS A 17 7.72 9.43 -10.53
N ASP A 18 6.46 9.05 -10.46
CA ASP A 18 5.83 8.13 -11.42
C ASP A 18 6.62 6.81 -11.54
N ILE A 19 6.87 6.18 -10.39
CA ILE A 19 7.79 5.04 -10.32
C ILE A 19 7.09 3.72 -10.60
N ASP A 20 7.81 2.85 -11.30
CA ASP A 20 7.44 1.46 -11.56
C ASP A 20 8.36 0.53 -10.77
N LEU A 21 7.81 -0.50 -10.12
CA LEU A 21 8.61 -1.54 -9.48
C LEU A 21 7.87 -2.87 -9.36
N GLU A 22 8.66 -3.93 -9.20
CA GLU A 22 8.19 -5.27 -8.89
C GLU A 22 8.78 -5.70 -7.55
N ILE A 23 7.92 -6.16 -6.64
CA ILE A 23 8.30 -6.62 -5.31
C ILE A 23 8.03 -8.12 -5.24
N PRO A 24 9.03 -8.99 -4.97
CA PRO A 24 8.81 -10.42 -4.88
C PRO A 24 7.88 -10.74 -3.71
N ARG A 25 6.87 -11.58 -3.96
CA ARG A 25 5.96 -12.06 -2.92
C ARG A 25 6.60 -13.15 -2.09
N ASP A 26 6.07 -13.33 -0.88
CA ASP A 26 6.52 -14.35 0.07
C ASP A 26 8.01 -14.22 0.44
N LYS A 27 8.53 -12.98 0.41
CA LYS A 27 9.88 -12.61 0.81
C LYS A 27 9.84 -11.53 1.87
N LEU A 28 10.90 -11.50 2.69
CA LEU A 28 11.22 -10.32 3.48
C LEU A 28 11.87 -9.27 2.58
N VAL A 29 11.13 -8.22 2.26
CA VAL A 29 11.59 -7.11 1.42
C VAL A 29 11.89 -5.91 2.32
N VAL A 30 13.08 -5.34 2.18
CA VAL A 30 13.52 -4.17 2.93
C VAL A 30 13.61 -2.97 2.00
N ILE A 31 12.84 -1.92 2.30
CA ILE A 31 12.92 -0.64 1.59
C ILE A 31 13.87 0.28 2.37
N THR A 32 14.94 0.72 1.72
CA THR A 32 15.99 1.55 2.33
C THR A 32 16.27 2.81 1.50
N GLY A 33 16.99 3.76 2.07
CA GLY A 33 17.28 5.07 1.45
C GLY A 33 17.29 6.21 2.45
N LEU A 34 17.79 7.37 2.02
CA LEU A 34 17.90 8.59 2.83
C LEU A 34 16.55 9.06 3.38
N SER A 35 16.56 9.81 4.48
CA SER A 35 15.33 10.45 4.97
C SER A 35 14.69 11.32 3.88
N GLY A 36 13.36 11.27 3.75
CA GLY A 36 12.63 12.00 2.70
C GLY A 36 12.70 11.39 1.30
N SER A 37 13.34 10.24 1.08
CA SER A 37 13.45 9.63 -0.25
C SER A 37 12.17 8.98 -0.81
N GLY A 38 11.04 9.08 -0.13
CA GLY A 38 9.77 8.47 -0.54
C GLY A 38 9.53 7.03 -0.07
N LYS A 39 10.35 6.50 0.86
CA LYS A 39 10.16 5.12 1.39
C LYS A 39 8.78 4.92 2.01
N SER A 40 8.37 5.83 2.88
CA SER A 40 7.06 5.75 3.56
C SER A 40 5.93 5.98 2.57
N SER A 41 6.12 6.89 1.62
CA SER A 41 5.17 7.15 0.53
C SER A 41 4.89 5.89 -0.28
N LEU A 42 5.93 5.11 -0.59
CA LEU A 42 5.78 3.83 -1.28
C LEU A 42 5.19 2.74 -0.36
N ALA A 43 5.76 2.55 0.83
CA ALA A 43 5.41 1.42 1.69
C ALA A 43 4.03 1.56 2.35
N PHE A 44 3.80 2.71 2.98
CA PHE A 44 2.60 2.98 3.78
C PHE A 44 1.52 3.65 2.94
N ASP A 45 1.87 4.78 2.31
CA ASP A 45 0.87 5.65 1.69
C ASP A 45 0.39 5.10 0.33
N THR A 46 1.17 4.21 -0.32
CA THR A 46 0.78 3.55 -1.58
C THR A 46 0.40 2.08 -1.38
N ILE A 47 1.36 1.21 -1.03
CA ILE A 47 1.17 -0.26 -1.03
C ILE A 47 0.20 -0.69 0.08
N TYR A 48 0.45 -0.26 1.32
CA TYR A 48 -0.42 -0.59 2.44
C TYR A 48 -1.82 0.02 2.29
N ALA A 49 -1.89 1.32 1.97
CA ALA A 49 -3.16 2.02 1.77
C ALA A 49 -4.05 1.32 0.72
N GLU A 50 -3.49 0.96 -0.44
CA GLU A 50 -4.24 0.26 -1.48
C GLU A 50 -4.64 -1.17 -1.05
N GLY A 51 -3.76 -1.88 -0.33
CA GLY A 51 -4.00 -3.24 0.15
C GLY A 51 -5.14 -3.29 1.18
N GLN A 52 -5.17 -2.32 2.08
CA GLN A 52 -6.25 -2.17 3.05
C GLN A 52 -7.55 -1.69 2.38
N ARG A 53 -7.49 -0.71 1.48
CA ARG A 53 -8.66 -0.19 0.75
C ARG A 53 -9.38 -1.31 -0.01
N ARG A 54 -8.65 -2.10 -0.81
CA ARG A 54 -9.23 -3.23 -1.56
C ARG A 54 -9.85 -4.29 -0.65
N TYR A 55 -9.24 -4.54 0.50
CA TYR A 55 -9.79 -5.48 1.48
C TYR A 55 -11.10 -4.95 2.08
N VAL A 56 -11.15 -3.69 2.49
CA VAL A 56 -12.37 -3.06 3.01
C VAL A 56 -13.49 -3.04 1.96
N GLU A 57 -13.16 -2.84 0.68
CA GLU A 57 -14.12 -2.90 -0.42
C GLU A 57 -14.75 -4.28 -0.62
N SER A 58 -14.04 -5.35 -0.25
CA SER A 58 -14.56 -6.72 -0.29
C SER A 58 -15.56 -7.03 0.84
N LEU A 59 -15.66 -6.17 1.86
CA LEU A 59 -16.57 -6.36 2.99
C LEU A 59 -18.01 -5.96 2.66
N SER A 60 -18.93 -6.44 3.50
CA SER A 60 -20.36 -6.11 3.38
C SER A 60 -20.60 -4.60 3.42
N ALA A 61 -21.65 -4.15 2.74
CA ALA A 61 -22.04 -2.74 2.75
C ALA A 61 -22.26 -2.20 4.18
N TYR A 62 -22.76 -3.06 5.08
CA TYR A 62 -22.91 -2.77 6.50
C TYR A 62 -21.56 -2.54 7.19
N ALA A 63 -20.58 -3.44 6.99
CA ALA A 63 -19.25 -3.28 7.59
C ALA A 63 -18.54 -2.01 7.10
N ARG A 64 -18.72 -1.64 5.82
CA ARG A 64 -18.16 -0.43 5.23
C ARG A 64 -18.68 0.87 5.85
N GLN A 65 -19.88 0.88 6.45
CA GLN A 65 -20.39 2.08 7.15
C GLN A 65 -19.51 2.48 8.34
N PHE A 66 -18.81 1.52 8.96
CA PHE A 66 -17.97 1.75 10.13
C PHE A 66 -16.50 1.97 9.82
N LEU A 67 -16.05 1.60 8.62
CA LEU A 67 -14.62 1.51 8.30
C LEU A 67 -14.02 2.78 7.69
N GLY A 68 -14.79 3.87 7.62
CA GLY A 68 -14.33 5.13 7.01
C GLY A 68 -14.07 4.99 5.50
N GLN A 69 -14.01 6.12 4.80
CA GLN A 69 -13.49 6.11 3.43
C GLN A 69 -11.97 6.13 3.50
N MET A 70 -11.33 5.14 2.87
CA MET A 70 -9.90 5.17 2.63
C MET A 70 -9.65 5.90 1.32
N GLU A 71 -8.78 6.92 1.35
CA GLU A 71 -8.37 7.61 0.14
C GLU A 71 -7.61 6.64 -0.77
N LYS A 72 -7.93 6.68 -2.06
CA LYS A 72 -7.21 5.91 -3.07
C LYS A 72 -5.87 6.61 -3.34
N PRO A 73 -4.73 5.92 -3.21
CA PRO A 73 -3.44 6.53 -3.48
C PRO A 73 -3.27 6.90 -4.95
N ASP A 74 -2.40 7.87 -5.23
CA ASP A 74 -2.06 8.26 -6.61
C ASP A 74 -1.10 7.24 -7.23
N VAL A 75 -1.70 6.23 -7.86
CA VAL A 75 -1.03 5.15 -8.58
C VAL A 75 -1.89 4.69 -9.76
N ASP A 76 -1.28 4.38 -10.89
CA ASP A 76 -2.02 3.90 -12.06
C ASP A 76 -2.55 2.49 -11.84
N TYR A 77 -1.67 1.59 -11.38
CA TYR A 77 -2.01 0.18 -11.27
C TYR A 77 -1.16 -0.54 -10.22
N ILE A 78 -1.82 -1.42 -9.46
CA ILE A 78 -1.14 -2.37 -8.58
C ILE A 78 -1.74 -3.77 -8.75
N GLU A 79 -0.90 -4.77 -9.00
CA GLU A 79 -1.27 -6.19 -9.09
C GLU A 79 -0.59 -7.02 -8.01
N GLY A 80 -1.10 -8.22 -7.74
CA GLY A 80 -0.49 -9.16 -6.79
C GLY A 80 -0.61 -8.75 -5.32
N LEU A 81 -1.36 -7.68 -5.03
CA LEU A 81 -1.48 -7.13 -3.69
C LEU A 81 -2.36 -8.02 -2.80
N SER A 82 -1.88 -8.31 -1.59
CA SER A 82 -2.64 -9.00 -0.55
C SER A 82 -3.31 -7.98 0.38
N PRO A 83 -4.34 -8.37 1.16
CA PRO A 83 -4.78 -7.56 2.30
C PRO A 83 -3.58 -7.18 3.17
N ALA A 84 -3.43 -5.90 3.46
CA ALA A 84 -2.23 -5.36 4.09
C ALA A 84 -2.49 -4.93 5.53
N ILE A 85 -1.47 -5.07 6.38
CA ILE A 85 -1.46 -4.63 7.77
C ILE A 85 -0.21 -3.77 7.97
N SER A 86 -0.36 -2.56 8.52
CA SER A 86 0.77 -1.74 8.93
C SER A 86 1.10 -2.02 10.39
N ILE A 87 2.38 -2.24 10.68
CA ILE A 87 2.91 -2.26 12.04
C ILE A 87 3.93 -1.13 12.10
N ASP A 88 3.57 -0.02 12.76
CA ASP A 88 4.44 1.12 12.97
C ASP A 88 4.66 1.40 14.46
N GLN A 89 5.56 2.34 14.78
CA GLN A 89 5.84 2.76 16.15
C GLN A 89 4.98 3.97 16.57
N LYS A 90 4.01 4.41 15.77
CA LYS A 90 3.12 5.49 16.18
C LYS A 90 2.18 4.87 17.22
N GLY A 91 2.50 5.10 18.49
CA GLY A 91 1.66 4.64 19.60
C GLY A 91 0.22 5.05 19.35
N ALA A 92 -0.74 4.21 19.75
CA ALA A 92 -2.17 4.51 19.67
C ALA A 92 -2.39 5.95 20.15
N SER A 93 -2.62 6.87 19.21
CA SER A 93 -2.86 8.27 19.56
C SER A 93 -4.08 8.27 20.46
N ARG A 94 -3.94 8.84 21.65
CA ARG A 94 -5.07 9.09 22.54
C ARG A 94 -6.19 9.85 21.83
#